data_AF-A0A7W3QPI0-F1
#
_entry.id   AF-A0A7W3QPI0-F1
#
_cell.length_a   1.000
_cell.length_b   1.000
_cell.length_c   1.000
_cell.angle_alpha   90.00
_cell.angle_beta   90.00
_cell.angle_gamma   90.00
#
_symmetry.space_group_name_H-M   'P 1'
#
loop_
_entity.id
_entity.type
_entity.pdbx_description
1 polymer ?
#
loop_
_entity_poly.entity_id
_entity_poly.type
_entity_poly.pdbx_seq_one_letter_code
_entity_poly.pdbx_strand_id
1 'polypeptide(L)' 'MTPVDVLLSILRELFPQWDIWHERGVWRAAGFVLVSASSVDGLVEHLAGADPDAFGEVARRLAKGARGAA' A
#
# COMPACT_ATOMS: atom_id res chain seq x y z
N MET A 1 -9.23 4.88 -16.68
CA MET A 1 -8.66 4.22 -15.50
C MET A 1 -7.44 3.43 -15.97
N THR A 2 -6.26 3.86 -15.56
CA THR A 2 -4.96 3.26 -15.88
C THR A 2 -4.63 2.15 -14.86
N PRO A 3 -3.66 1.26 -15.14
CA PRO A 3 -3.18 0.30 -14.14
C PRO A 3 -2.72 0.99 -12.85
N VAL A 4 -2.12 2.18 -12.94
CA VAL A 4 -1.70 2.99 -11.79
C VAL A 4 -2.90 3.43 -10.95
N ASP A 5 -3.99 3.86 -11.59
CA ASP A 5 -5.21 4.28 -10.86
C ASP A 5 -5.81 3.13 -10.05
N VAL A 6 -5.79 1.91 -10.62
CA VAL A 6 -6.27 0.70 -9.93
C VAL A 6 -5.38 0.36 -8.75
N LEU A 7 -4.05 0.31 -8.96
CA LEU A 7 -3.10 0.03 -7.88
C LEU A 7 -3.19 1.07 -6.76
N LEU A 8 -3.31 2.35 -7.10
CA LEU A 8 -3.45 3.43 -6.13
C LEU A 8 -4.72 3.26 -5.29
N SER A 9 -5.83 2.87 -5.92
CA SER A 9 -7.10 2.63 -5.23
C SER A 9 -6.99 1.45 -4.26
N ILE A 10 -6.36 0.35 -4.70
CA ILE A 10 -6.09 -0.83 -3.86
C ILE A 10 -5.23 -0.43 -2.67
N LEU A 11 -4.12 0.29 -2.88
CA LEU A 11 -3.22 0.67 -1.78
C LEU A 11 -3.91 1.56 -0.74
N ARG A 12 -4.74 2.52 -1.17
CA ARG A 12 -5.52 3.38 -0.27
C ARG A 12 -6.55 2.59 0.55
N GLU A 13 -7.13 1.54 -0.03
CA GLU A 13 -8.04 0.65 0.69
C GLU A 13 -7.29 -0.24 1.71
N LEU A 14 -6.12 -0.73 1.34
CA LEU A 14 -5.30 -1.59 2.22
C LEU A 14 -4.68 -0.79 3.37
N PHE A 15 -4.19 0.42 3.11
CA PHE A 15 -3.49 1.26 4.08
C PHE A 15 -4.27 2.57 4.35
N PRO A 16 -5.47 2.50 4.96
CA PRO A 16 -6.34 3.68 5.11
C PRO A 16 -5.78 4.78 6.04
N GLN A 17 -4.77 4.45 6.84
CA GLN A 17 -4.06 5.40 7.71
C GLN A 17 -2.96 6.20 7.00
N TRP A 18 -2.65 5.84 5.75
CA TRP A 18 -1.63 6.49 4.93
C TRP A 18 -2.30 7.29 3.81
N ASP A 19 -1.88 8.54 3.64
CA ASP A 19 -2.21 9.28 2.42
C ASP A 19 -1.25 8.85 1.31
N ILE A 20 -1.76 8.11 0.32
CA ILE A 20 -0.95 7.53 -0.75
C ILE A 20 -1.29 8.24 -2.06
N TRP A 21 -0.28 8.61 -2.84
CA TRP A 21 -0.44 9.18 -4.18
C TRP A 21 0.69 8.77 -5.12
N HIS A 22 0.46 8.94 -6.42
CA HIS A 22 1.47 8.73 -7.45
C HIS A 22 1.58 9.98 -8.31
N GLU A 23 2.79 10.54 -8.41
CA GLU A 23 3.05 11.73 -9.22
C GLU A 23 4.35 11.57 -9.99
N ARG A 24 4.31 11.88 -11.29
CA ARG A 24 5.49 11.92 -12.17
C ARG A 24 6.38 10.65 -12.10
N GLY A 25 5.77 9.47 -11.95
CA GLY A 25 6.49 8.19 -11.89
C GLY A 25 7.03 7.81 -10.50
N VAL A 26 6.65 8.57 -9.46
CA VAL A 26 7.06 8.32 -8.07
C VAL A 26 5.83 8.04 -7.23
N TRP A 27 5.87 6.91 -6.53
CA TRP A 27 4.93 6.54 -5.49
C TRP A 27 5.30 7.25 -4.19
N ARG A 28 4.31 7.83 -3.51
CA ARG A 28 4.49 8.46 -2.20
C ARG A 28 3.41 8.04 -1.23
N ALA A 29 3.81 7.98 0.03
CA ALA A 29 2.90 7.79 1.14
C ALA A 29 3.29 8.70 2.31
N ALA A 30 2.33 9.40 2.88
CA ALA A 30 2.49 10.20 4.09
C ALA A 30 1.71 9.59 5.26
N GLY A 31 2.42 9.41 6.37
CA GLY A 31 1.90 8.99 7.67
C GLY A 31 2.71 9.67 8.76
N PHE A 32 3.24 8.91 9.73
CA PHE A 32 4.24 9.43 10.69
C PHE A 32 5.61 9.72 10.04
N VAL A 33 5.85 9.19 8.84
CA VAL A 33 6.98 9.53 7.96
C VAL A 33 6.51 9.77 6.54
N LEU A 34 7.33 10.46 5.74
CA LEU A 34 7.15 10.56 4.30
C LEU A 34 8.00 9.49 3.61
N VAL A 35 7.34 8.70 2.75
CA VAL A 35 7.96 7.62 1.99
C VAL A 35 7.90 7.93 0.50
N SER A 36 8.95 7.60 -0.24
CA SER A 36 8.97 7.69 -1.70
C SER A 36 9.62 6.47 -2.33
N ALA A 37 9.05 5.97 -3.43
CA ALA A 37 9.61 4.86 -4.19
C ALA A 37 9.38 5.05 -5.71
N SER A 38 10.29 4.53 -6.52
CA SER A 38 10.16 4.52 -7.99
C SER A 38 9.27 3.39 -8.50
N SER A 39 8.84 2.47 -7.63
CA SER A 39 7.97 1.33 -7.97
C SER A 39 6.95 1.10 -6.87
N VAL A 40 5.87 0.39 -7.23
CA VAL A 40 4.84 -0.01 -6.26
C VAL A 40 5.39 -0.99 -5.23
N ASP A 41 6.22 -1.95 -5.65
CA ASP A 41 6.84 -2.93 -4.74
C ASP A 41 7.74 -2.23 -3.72
N GLY A 42 8.55 -1.27 -4.16
CA GLY A 42 9.38 -0.48 -3.25
C GLY A 42 8.57 0.36 -2.28
N LEU A 43 7.40 0.88 -2.69
CA LEU A 43 6.49 1.57 -1.77
C LEU A 43 5.99 0.60 -0.70
N VAL A 44 5.56 -0.60 -1.09
CA VAL A 44 5.04 -1.62 -0.17
C VAL A 44 6.12 -2.10 0.80
N GLU A 45 7.36 -2.30 0.35
CA GLU A 45 8.50 -2.63 1.21
C GLU A 45 8.75 -1.53 2.25
N HIS A 46 8.74 -0.27 1.84
CA HIS A 46 8.91 0.84 2.77
C HIS A 46 7.75 0.98 3.76
N LEU A 47 6.50 0.75 3.32
CA LEU A 47 5.35 0.73 4.23
C LEU A 47 5.47 -0.38 5.27
N ALA A 48 5.94 -1.58 4.87
CA ALA A 48 6.19 -2.68 5.80
C ALA A 48 7.27 -2.36 6.84
N GLY A 49 8.31 -1.63 6.44
CA GLY A 49 9.36 -1.18 7.35
C GLY A 49 8.95 -0.02 8.25
N ALA A 50 8.16 0.92 7.71
CA ALA A 50 7.71 2.08 8.46
C ALA A 50 6.63 1.69 9.49
N ASP A 51 5.63 0.91 9.08
CA ASP A 51 4.47 0.54 9.90
C ASP A 51 4.20 -0.98 9.83
N PRO A 52 4.99 -1.77 10.59
CA PRO A 52 4.88 -3.23 10.56
C PRO A 52 3.51 -3.73 11.02
N ASP A 53 2.85 -2.99 11.93
CA ASP A 53 1.56 -3.37 12.50
C ASP A 53 0.44 -3.23 11.46
N ALA A 54 0.38 -2.08 10.77
CA ALA A 54 -0.55 -1.87 9.66
C ALA A 54 -0.34 -2.90 8.55
N PHE A 55 0.91 -3.15 8.18
CA PHE A 55 1.24 -4.15 7.17
C PHE A 55 0.79 -5.56 7.60
N GLY A 56 1.01 -5.91 8.87
CA GLY A 56 0.56 -7.17 9.44
C GLY A 56 -0.96 -7.33 9.40
N GLU A 57 -1.72 -6.26 9.64
CA GLU A 57 -3.19 -6.29 9.52
C GLU A 57 -3.64 -6.55 8.09
N VAL A 58 -3.04 -5.86 7.12
CA VAL A 58 -3.31 -6.06 5.69
C VAL A 58 -3.04 -7.51 5.28
N ALA A 59 -1.89 -8.06 5.64
CA ALA A 59 -1.52 -9.44 5.32
C ALA A 59 -2.54 -10.44 5.90
N ARG A 60 -3.01 -10.23 7.14
CA ARG A 60 -4.04 -11.07 7.76
C ARG A 60 -5.38 -10.97 7.03
N ARG A 61 -5.80 -9.76 6.62
CA ARG A 61 -7.05 -9.54 5.87
C ARG A 61 -7.02 -10.24 4.52
N LEU A 62 -5.93 -10.11 3.76
CA LEU A 62 -5.75 -10.78 2.47
C LEU A 62 -5.74 -12.31 2.61
N ALA A 63 -5.02 -12.84 3.61
CA ALA A 63 -4.99 -14.26 3.88
C ALA A 63 -6.38 -14.82 4.28
N LYS A 64 -7.20 -14.03 4.99
CA LYS A 64 -8.58 -14.40 5.32
C LYS A 64 -9.48 -14.42 4.08
N GLY A 65 -9.36 -13.42 3.20
CA GLY A 65 -10.09 -13.38 1.93
C GLY A 65 -9.76 -14.57 1.03
N ALA A 66 -8.48 -14.92 0.92
CA ALA A 66 -8.02 -16.07 0.13
C ALA A 66 -8.59 -17.42 0.62
N ARG A 67 -8.79 -17.58 1.94
CA ARG A 67 -9.39 -18.79 2.54
C ARG A 67 -10.91 -18.88 2.37
N GLY A 68 -11.60 -17.77 2.10
CA GLY A 68 -13.05 -17.75 1.88
C GLY A 68 -13.47 -17.97 0.43
N ALA A 69 -12.51 -17.93 -0.51
CA ALA A 69 -12.72 -18.14 -1.95
C ALA A 69 -12.35 -19.56 -2.41
N ALA A 70 -11.96 -20.44 -1.49
CA ALA A 70 -11.52 -21.82 -1.73
C ALA A 70 -12.60 -22.84 -1.33
#